data_AF-A0A2M8NVP4-F1
#
_entry.id   AF-A0A2M8NVP4-F1
#
_cell.length_a   1.000
_cell.length_b   1.000
_cell.length_c   1.000
_cell.angle_alpha   90.00
_cell.angle_beta   90.00
_cell.angle_gamma   90.00
#
_symmetry.space_group_name_H-M   'P 1'
#
loop_
_entity.id
_entity.type
_entity.pdbx_description
1 polymer ?
#
loop_
_entity_poly.entity_id
_entity_poly.type
_entity_poly.pdbx_seq_one_letter_code
_entity_poly.pdbx_strand_id
1 'polypeptide(L)'
;MDYSLIGKIQKAKQYAEEPERVTFVSFKVEFKGDNDTYIVTLSPEGWQCSSSGFRRYGISPQIMAMERMFSPMLKREPLHYADGQNVVSDVEKASRYAKEPHRVRFLAFEADFKGDHDTYHITYEDGRWHCNNPYFLSHGICSHTMAMERMLDGMVKPVSLQHNIPEAEES
;
A
#
# COMPACT_ATOMS: atom_id res chain seq x y z
N MET A 1 29.75 -3.93 -10.00
CA MET A 1 28.62 -4.16 -9.07
C MET A 1 28.75 -3.12 -7.97
N ASP A 2 27.84 -2.15 -7.89
CA ASP A 2 27.95 -1.06 -6.92
C ASP A 2 27.60 -1.57 -5.52
N TYR A 3 28.61 -1.67 -4.64
CA TYR A 3 28.45 -2.09 -3.24
C TYR A 3 27.39 -1.27 -2.50
N SER A 4 27.14 -0.02 -2.92
CA SER A 4 26.11 0.83 -2.34
C SER A 4 24.71 0.26 -2.52
N LEU A 5 24.43 -0.39 -3.66
CA LEU A 5 23.11 -0.92 -4.00
C LEU A 5 22.79 -2.21 -3.22
N ILE A 6 23.78 -3.09 -3.05
CA ILE A 6 23.59 -4.34 -2.30
C ILE A 6 23.13 -4.05 -0.87
N GLY A 7 23.77 -3.09 -0.20
CA GLY A 7 23.37 -2.65 1.13
C GLY A 7 21.96 -2.06 1.17
N LYS A 8 21.54 -1.32 0.12
CA LYS A 8 20.17 -0.80 0.01
C LYS A 8 19.13 -1.89 -0.19
N ILE A 9 19.45 -2.94 -0.96
CA ILE A 9 18.57 -4.10 -1.16
C ILE A 9 18.41 -4.87 0.15
N GLN A 10 19.49 -5.15 0.87
CA GLN A 10 19.43 -5.82 2.18
C GLN A 10 18.59 -5.01 3.16
N LYS A 11 18.80 -3.68 3.20
CA LYS A 11 18.01 -2.78 4.04
C LYS A 11 16.53 -2.77 3.66
N ALA A 12 16.23 -2.77 2.37
CA ALA A 12 14.84 -2.84 1.90
C ALA A 12 14.15 -4.13 2.33
N LYS A 13 14.86 -5.28 2.29
CA LYS A 13 14.35 -6.56 2.79
C LYS A 13 14.03 -6.47 4.28
N GLN A 14 14.95 -5.95 5.09
CA GLN A 14 14.71 -5.76 6.52
C GLN A 14 13.49 -4.86 6.77
N TYR A 15 13.45 -3.70 6.11
CA TYR A 15 12.36 -2.76 6.29
C TYR A 15 11.00 -3.30 5.88
N ALA A 16 10.93 -4.17 4.87
CA ALA A 16 9.68 -4.80 4.43
C ALA A 16 9.01 -5.64 5.52
N GLU A 17 9.79 -6.18 6.46
CA GLU A 17 9.29 -6.96 7.61
C GLU A 17 8.78 -6.07 8.76
N GLU A 18 8.94 -4.74 8.67
CA GLU A 18 8.59 -3.77 9.70
C GLU A 18 7.53 -2.77 9.17
N PRO A 19 6.30 -3.23 8.87
CA PRO A 19 5.26 -2.41 8.23
C PRO A 19 4.85 -1.18 9.05
N GLU A 20 5.03 -1.19 10.38
CA GLU A 20 4.81 -0.04 11.27
C GLU A 20 5.72 1.16 11.00
N ARG A 21 6.79 0.97 10.20
CA ARG A 21 7.61 2.09 9.70
C ARG A 21 6.87 2.97 8.71
N VAL A 22 5.84 2.43 8.07
CA VAL A 22 5.07 3.13 7.04
C VAL A 22 3.81 3.72 7.68
N THR A 23 3.45 4.92 7.26
CA THR A 23 2.13 5.49 7.55
C THR A 23 1.55 6.01 6.24
N PHE A 24 0.42 5.46 5.81
CA PHE A 24 -0.32 6.04 4.68
C PHE A 24 -0.92 7.38 5.10
N VAL A 25 -0.58 8.43 4.35
CA VAL A 25 -1.20 9.76 4.46
C VAL A 25 -2.50 9.76 3.66
N SER A 26 -2.41 9.31 2.41
CA SER A 26 -3.54 9.14 1.51
C SER A 26 -3.29 8.01 0.52
N PHE A 27 -4.35 7.43 -0.03
CA PHE A 27 -4.23 6.57 -1.19
C PHE A 27 -5.54 6.50 -1.98
N LYS A 28 -5.41 6.06 -3.22
CA LYS A 28 -6.51 5.69 -4.11
C LYS A 28 -6.20 4.33 -4.71
N VAL A 29 -7.14 3.39 -4.56
CA VAL A 29 -7.02 2.04 -5.11
C VAL A 29 -8.23 1.69 -5.97
N GLU A 30 -8.00 0.86 -6.98
CA GLU A 30 -9.03 0.00 -7.54
C GLU A 30 -9.12 -1.28 -6.70
N PHE A 31 -10.34 -1.66 -6.35
CA PHE A 31 -10.64 -2.81 -5.52
C PHE A 31 -11.62 -3.72 -6.23
N LYS A 32 -11.18 -4.90 -6.64
CA LYS A 32 -12.03 -5.92 -7.26
C LYS A 32 -12.84 -6.66 -6.20
N GLY A 33 -14.11 -6.30 -6.07
CA GLY A 33 -15.09 -7.05 -5.27
C GLY A 33 -15.59 -8.30 -6.00
N ASP A 34 -16.59 -8.95 -5.44
CA ASP A 34 -17.20 -10.12 -6.07
C ASP A 34 -17.92 -9.80 -7.39
N ASN A 35 -18.61 -8.65 -7.43
CA ASN A 35 -19.52 -8.31 -8.54
C ASN A 35 -18.99 -7.21 -9.45
N ASP A 36 -18.07 -6.37 -8.96
CA ASP A 36 -17.61 -5.18 -9.66
C ASP A 36 -16.26 -4.70 -9.11
N THR A 37 -15.66 -3.72 -9.78
CA THR A 37 -14.47 -3.01 -9.32
C THR A 37 -14.87 -1.66 -8.74
N TYR A 38 -14.35 -1.35 -7.55
CA TYR A 38 -14.68 -0.15 -6.81
C TYR A 38 -13.46 0.73 -6.65
N ILE A 39 -13.67 2.04 -6.58
CA ILE A 39 -12.63 2.99 -6.17
C ILE A 39 -12.74 3.15 -4.67
N VAL A 40 -11.65 2.88 -3.95
CA VAL A 40 -11.52 3.15 -2.52
C VAL A 40 -10.45 4.21 -2.33
N THR A 41 -10.76 5.24 -1.57
CA THR A 41 -9.83 6.31 -1.24
C THR A 41 -9.69 6.45 0.26
N LEU A 42 -8.46 6.68 0.70
CA LEU A 42 -8.12 7.18 2.01
C LEU A 42 -7.59 8.60 1.87
N SER A 43 -8.14 9.52 2.64
CA SER A 43 -7.72 10.93 2.68
C SER A 43 -7.71 11.44 4.13
N PRO A 44 -7.17 12.64 4.41
CA PRO A 44 -7.31 13.29 5.71
C PRO A 44 -8.78 13.43 6.16
N GLU A 45 -9.70 13.62 5.21
CA GLU A 45 -11.14 13.74 5.43
C GLU A 45 -11.82 12.40 5.77
N GLY A 46 -11.10 11.29 5.57
CA GLY A 46 -11.57 9.94 5.88
C GLY A 46 -11.60 9.01 4.67
N TRP A 47 -12.33 7.92 4.83
CA TRP A 47 -12.53 6.91 3.80
C TRP A 47 -13.62 7.33 2.81
N GLN A 48 -13.46 6.96 1.54
CA GLN A 48 -14.55 6.91 0.59
C GLN A 48 -14.48 5.62 -0.22
N CYS A 49 -15.64 5.11 -0.64
CA CYS A 49 -15.73 3.94 -1.49
C CYS A 49 -16.89 4.13 -2.49
N SER A 50 -16.67 3.79 -3.76
CA SER A 50 -17.70 3.95 -4.80
C SER A 50 -18.86 2.96 -4.68
N SER A 51 -18.75 1.95 -3.80
CA SER A 51 -19.79 0.94 -3.58
C SER A 51 -21.09 1.54 -3.05
N SER A 52 -22.21 0.91 -3.41
CA SER A 52 -23.54 1.28 -2.88
C SER A 52 -23.64 1.03 -1.37
N GLY A 53 -22.96 0.00 -0.86
CA GLY A 53 -22.89 -0.32 0.56
C GLY A 53 -22.29 0.84 1.37
N PHE A 54 -21.14 1.35 0.96
CA PHE A 54 -20.54 2.52 1.61
C PHE A 54 -21.43 3.75 1.54
N ARG A 55 -22.06 4.01 0.40
CA ARG A 55 -22.97 5.16 0.22
C ARG A 55 -24.17 5.13 1.18
N ARG A 56 -24.60 3.92 1.58
CA ARG A 56 -25.74 3.71 2.48
C ARG A 56 -25.33 3.69 3.95
N TYR A 57 -24.19 3.11 4.27
CA TYR A 57 -23.82 2.77 5.65
C TYR A 57 -22.56 3.49 6.16
N GLY A 58 -21.84 4.20 5.30
CA GLY A 58 -20.56 4.82 5.66
C GLY A 58 -19.42 3.82 5.89
N ILE A 59 -19.65 2.51 5.69
CA ILE A 59 -18.66 1.44 5.79
C ILE A 59 -18.99 0.35 4.77
N SER A 60 -17.98 -0.38 4.30
CA SER A 60 -18.13 -1.43 3.29
C SER A 60 -17.08 -2.53 3.46
N PRO A 61 -17.32 -3.75 2.92
CA PRO A 61 -16.33 -4.83 2.96
C PRO A 61 -14.97 -4.46 2.37
N GLN A 62 -14.94 -3.57 1.37
CA GLN A 62 -13.70 -3.11 0.76
C GLN A 62 -12.88 -2.28 1.75
N ILE A 63 -13.50 -1.33 2.46
CA ILE A 63 -12.80 -0.53 3.48
C ILE A 63 -12.34 -1.42 4.65
N MET A 64 -13.21 -2.30 5.13
CA MET A 64 -12.85 -3.25 6.20
C MET A 64 -11.66 -4.14 5.80
N ALA A 65 -11.58 -4.55 4.53
CA ALA A 65 -10.44 -5.31 4.02
C ALA A 65 -9.16 -4.46 4.01
N MET A 66 -9.23 -3.21 3.53
CA MET A 66 -8.09 -2.28 3.54
C MET A 66 -7.60 -2.00 4.97
N GLU A 67 -8.52 -1.79 5.92
CA GLU A 67 -8.18 -1.61 7.35
C GLU A 67 -7.45 -2.83 7.93
N ARG A 68 -7.84 -4.04 7.53
CA ARG A 68 -7.17 -5.29 7.95
C ARG A 68 -5.80 -5.46 7.31
N MET A 69 -5.70 -5.25 6.00
CA MET A 69 -4.45 -5.42 5.24
C MET A 69 -3.37 -4.44 5.71
N PHE A 70 -3.76 -3.19 5.97
CA PHE A 70 -2.83 -2.10 6.25
C PHE A 70 -2.90 -1.61 7.70
N SER A 71 -3.45 -2.41 8.61
CA SER A 71 -3.59 -2.07 10.03
C SER A 71 -2.33 -1.43 10.65
N PRO A 72 -1.11 -1.99 10.51
CA PRO A 72 0.10 -1.36 11.07
C PRO A 72 0.49 -0.04 10.40
N MET A 73 -0.01 0.22 9.19
CA MET A 73 0.31 1.39 8.37
C MET A 73 -0.74 2.51 8.44
N LEU A 74 -1.79 2.33 9.24
CA LEU A 74 -2.91 3.26 9.39
C LEU A 74 -2.90 3.87 10.80
N LYS A 75 -2.61 5.17 10.90
CA LYS A 75 -2.70 5.93 12.17
C LYS A 75 -4.10 6.50 12.41
N ARG A 76 -5.12 5.66 12.29
CA ARG A 76 -6.51 6.05 12.53
C ARG A 76 -7.32 4.88 13.08
N GLU A 77 -8.36 5.19 13.83
CA GLU A 77 -9.28 4.18 14.32
C GLU A 77 -10.08 3.56 13.17
N PRO A 78 -10.32 2.25 13.19
CA PRO A 78 -11.19 1.59 12.23
C PRO A 78 -12.61 2.16 12.29
N LEU A 79 -13.29 2.20 11.13
CA LEU A 79 -14.68 2.62 11.09
C LEU A 79 -15.60 1.66 11.86
N HIS A 80 -16.63 2.23 12.47
CA HIS A 80 -17.64 1.46 13.19
C HIS A 80 -18.69 0.88 12.24
N TYR A 81 -19.31 -0.24 12.66
CA TYR A 81 -20.46 -0.80 11.96
C TYR A 81 -21.67 0.13 12.07
N ALA A 82 -22.53 0.09 11.06
CA ALA A 82 -23.74 0.87 11.01
C ALA A 82 -24.99 0.02 11.30
N ASP A 83 -26.01 0.65 11.86
CA ASP A 83 -27.30 -0.01 12.10
C ASP A 83 -27.94 -0.50 10.79
N GLY A 84 -28.46 -1.73 10.81
CA GLY A 84 -29.10 -2.34 9.63
C GLY A 84 -28.13 -2.78 8.52
N GLN A 85 -26.82 -2.77 8.78
CA GLN A 85 -25.81 -3.38 7.91
C GLN A 85 -25.85 -4.91 8.05
N ASN A 86 -25.56 -5.64 6.96
CA ASN A 86 -25.32 -7.09 7.03
C ASN A 86 -23.87 -7.36 7.50
N VAL A 87 -23.62 -7.07 8.78
CA VAL A 87 -22.27 -7.09 9.37
C VAL A 87 -21.59 -8.45 9.20
N VAL A 88 -22.32 -9.55 9.40
CA VAL A 88 -21.75 -10.90 9.30
C VAL A 88 -21.19 -11.15 7.90
N SER A 89 -22.02 -10.96 6.86
CA SER A 89 -21.58 -11.17 5.48
C SER A 89 -20.46 -10.21 5.08
N ASP A 90 -20.51 -8.96 5.55
CA ASP A 90 -19.50 -7.96 5.23
C ASP A 90 -18.15 -8.28 5.88
N VAL A 91 -18.16 -8.74 7.13
CA VAL A 91 -16.96 -9.19 7.85
C VAL A 91 -16.33 -10.41 7.18
N GLU A 92 -17.13 -11.39 6.76
CA GLU A 92 -16.67 -12.57 6.02
C GLU A 92 -15.99 -12.18 4.70
N LYS A 93 -16.67 -11.33 3.90
CA LYS A 93 -16.11 -10.82 2.63
C LYS A 93 -14.81 -10.08 2.85
N ALA A 94 -14.77 -9.15 3.81
CA ALA A 94 -13.59 -8.39 4.11
C ALA A 94 -12.42 -9.28 4.59
N SER A 95 -12.71 -10.36 5.33
CA SER A 95 -11.70 -11.31 5.80
C SER A 95 -11.09 -12.11 4.65
N ARG A 96 -11.94 -12.52 3.70
CA ARG A 96 -11.51 -13.15 2.44
C ARG A 96 -10.68 -12.19 1.60
N TYR A 97 -11.18 -10.99 1.32
CA TYR A 97 -10.49 -10.03 0.46
C TYR A 97 -9.12 -9.62 1.00
N ALA A 98 -8.97 -9.49 2.32
CA ALA A 98 -7.68 -9.15 2.94
C ALA A 98 -6.60 -10.22 2.71
N LYS A 99 -6.98 -11.46 2.41
CA LYS A 99 -6.07 -12.57 2.06
C LYS A 99 -5.82 -12.68 0.55
N GLU A 100 -6.46 -11.83 -0.25
CA GLU A 100 -6.42 -11.84 -1.71
C GLU A 100 -5.87 -10.50 -2.22
N PRO A 101 -4.58 -10.18 -1.97
CA PRO A 101 -4.00 -8.86 -2.26
C PRO A 101 -4.10 -8.45 -3.73
N HIS A 102 -4.10 -9.42 -4.66
CA HIS A 102 -4.31 -9.21 -6.10
C HIS A 102 -5.66 -8.54 -6.47
N ARG A 103 -6.61 -8.43 -5.52
CA ARG A 103 -7.84 -7.65 -5.71
C ARG A 103 -7.62 -6.15 -5.65
N VAL A 104 -6.51 -5.71 -5.05
CA VAL A 104 -6.20 -4.31 -4.80
C VAL A 104 -5.14 -3.87 -5.80
N ARG A 105 -5.39 -2.76 -6.49
CA ARG A 105 -4.40 -2.09 -7.32
C ARG A 105 -4.29 -0.64 -6.88
N PHE A 106 -3.12 -0.22 -6.42
CA PHE A 106 -2.88 1.18 -6.14
C PHE A 106 -2.85 1.98 -7.44
N LEU A 107 -3.64 3.06 -7.47
CA LEU A 107 -3.59 4.09 -8.50
C LEU A 107 -2.62 5.19 -8.07
N ALA A 108 -2.72 5.61 -6.81
CA ALA A 108 -1.84 6.59 -6.22
C ALA A 108 -1.77 6.42 -4.71
N PHE A 109 -0.66 6.83 -4.08
CA PHE A 109 -0.59 7.00 -2.64
C PHE A 109 0.48 8.01 -2.24
N GLU A 110 0.31 8.54 -1.03
CA GLU A 110 1.31 9.28 -0.28
C GLU A 110 1.53 8.56 1.05
N ALA A 111 2.79 8.33 1.41
CA ALA A 111 3.14 7.65 2.65
C ALA A 111 4.40 8.25 3.27
N ASP A 112 4.41 8.31 4.60
CA ASP A 112 5.60 8.63 5.37
C ASP A 112 6.29 7.33 5.79
N PHE A 113 7.60 7.27 5.56
CA PHE A 113 8.42 6.09 5.79
C PHE A 113 9.51 6.39 6.81
N LYS A 114 9.44 5.77 7.99
CA LYS A 114 10.44 5.90 9.05
C LYS A 114 11.68 5.06 8.74
N GLY A 115 12.70 5.71 8.19
CA GLY A 115 14.05 5.15 8.08
C GLY A 115 14.80 5.22 9.42
N ASP A 116 16.07 4.79 9.41
CA ASP A 116 16.86 4.75 10.65
C ASP A 116 17.25 6.13 11.17
N HIS A 117 17.39 7.10 10.25
CA HIS A 117 17.91 8.44 10.57
C HIS A 117 16.87 9.54 10.42
N ASP A 118 15.83 9.30 9.60
CA ASP A 118 14.84 10.32 9.26
C ASP A 118 13.55 9.66 8.75
N THR A 119 12.50 10.47 8.61
CA THR A 119 11.24 10.09 7.95
C THR A 119 11.25 10.62 6.51
N TYR A 120 10.99 9.72 5.57
CA TYR A 120 11.01 10.02 4.14
C TYR A 120 9.60 9.97 3.58
N HIS A 121 9.27 10.94 2.74
CA HIS A 121 7.98 10.98 2.07
C HIS A 121 8.08 10.22 0.74
N ILE A 122 7.19 9.25 0.56
CA ILE A 122 7.07 8.43 -0.66
C ILE A 122 5.75 8.80 -1.35
N THR A 123 5.84 9.04 -2.65
CA THR A 123 4.66 9.14 -3.51
C THR A 123 4.71 8.08 -4.59
N TYR A 124 3.52 7.62 -4.98
CA TYR A 124 3.32 6.70 -6.08
C TYR A 124 2.15 7.19 -6.92
N GLU A 125 2.30 7.17 -8.24
CA GLU A 125 1.23 7.44 -9.20
C GLU A 125 1.36 6.53 -10.43
N ASP A 126 0.49 5.53 -10.50
CA ASP A 126 0.37 4.54 -11.59
C ASP A 126 1.71 3.97 -12.12
N GLY A 127 2.61 3.60 -11.20
CA GLY A 127 3.92 3.02 -11.50
C GLY A 127 5.08 4.01 -11.48
N ARG A 128 4.80 5.29 -11.27
CA ARG A 128 5.83 6.30 -11.00
C ARG A 128 6.02 6.40 -9.51
N TRP A 129 7.21 6.05 -9.06
CA TRP A 129 7.62 6.19 -7.67
C TRP A 129 8.41 7.47 -7.49
N HIS A 130 8.29 8.07 -6.32
CA HIS A 130 9.18 9.13 -5.87
C HIS A 130 9.42 9.01 -4.37
N CYS A 131 10.64 9.33 -3.95
CA CYS A 131 11.00 9.43 -2.54
C CYS A 131 11.91 10.64 -2.36
N ASN A 132 11.68 11.45 -1.32
CA ASN A 132 12.51 12.61 -1.01
C ASN A 132 13.92 12.25 -0.47
N ASN A 133 14.27 10.97 -0.42
CA ASN A 133 15.61 10.52 -0.03
C ASN A 133 16.66 10.95 -1.09
N PRO A 134 17.81 11.54 -0.70
CA PRO A 134 18.85 11.96 -1.65
C PRO A 134 19.37 10.86 -2.59
N TYR A 135 19.41 9.61 -2.11
CA TYR A 135 19.79 8.46 -2.94
C TYR A 135 18.77 8.19 -4.04
N PHE A 136 17.46 8.32 -3.73
CA PHE A 136 16.40 8.21 -4.73
C PHE A 136 16.52 9.29 -5.79
N LEU A 137 16.75 10.55 -5.38
CA LEU A 137 16.86 11.67 -6.31
C LEU A 137 17.99 11.50 -7.34
N SER A 138 19.03 10.75 -6.99
CA SER A 138 20.17 10.48 -7.86
C SER A 138 20.05 9.17 -8.68
N HIS A 139 19.36 8.15 -8.16
CA HIS A 139 19.35 6.80 -8.75
C HIS A 139 17.97 6.32 -9.22
N GLY A 140 16.89 7.04 -8.90
CA GLY A 140 15.51 6.64 -9.17
C GLY A 140 15.00 5.46 -8.32
N ILE A 141 15.81 4.98 -7.36
CA ILE A 141 15.49 3.89 -6.45
C ILE A 141 16.10 4.17 -5.07
N CYS A 142 15.51 3.65 -4.00
CA CYS A 142 16.12 3.64 -2.68
C CYS A 142 15.60 2.48 -1.82
N SER A 143 16.18 2.27 -0.64
CA SER A 143 15.73 1.23 0.28
C SER A 143 14.26 1.35 0.68
N HIS A 144 13.70 2.57 0.70
CA HIS A 144 12.31 2.80 1.11
C HIS A 144 11.32 2.43 0.01
N THR A 145 11.54 2.86 -1.24
CA THR A 145 10.66 2.46 -2.36
C THR A 145 10.73 0.96 -2.62
N MET A 146 11.92 0.38 -2.52
CA MET A 146 12.12 -1.06 -2.62
C MET A 146 11.46 -1.85 -1.47
N ALA A 147 11.39 -1.30 -0.26
CA ALA A 147 10.68 -1.93 0.86
C ALA A 147 9.16 -1.83 0.66
N MET A 148 8.69 -0.63 0.28
CA MET A 148 7.26 -0.38 0.02
C MET A 148 6.74 -1.26 -1.12
N GLU A 149 7.51 -1.46 -2.19
CA GLU A 149 7.17 -2.40 -3.27
C GLU A 149 6.97 -3.82 -2.74
N ARG A 150 7.89 -4.31 -1.89
CA ARG A 150 7.79 -5.65 -1.28
C ARG A 150 6.57 -5.78 -0.38
N MET A 151 6.29 -4.78 0.45
CA MET A 151 5.10 -4.75 1.31
C MET A 151 3.80 -4.74 0.49
N LEU A 152 3.84 -4.15 -0.70
CA LEU A 152 2.70 -3.99 -1.60
C LEU A 152 2.74 -4.99 -2.78
N ASP A 153 3.40 -6.13 -2.61
CA ASP A 153 3.57 -7.10 -3.68
C ASP A 153 2.24 -7.49 -4.35
N GLY A 154 2.24 -7.50 -5.68
CA GLY A 154 1.05 -7.72 -6.51
C GLY A 154 0.02 -6.58 -6.52
N MET A 155 0.21 -5.49 -5.76
CA MET A 155 -0.73 -4.36 -5.69
C MET A 155 -0.23 -3.07 -6.37
N VAL A 156 1.06 -3.00 -6.67
CA VAL A 156 1.73 -1.86 -7.33
C VAL A 156 2.54 -2.33 -8.54
N LYS A 157 2.81 -1.41 -9.47
CA LYS A 157 3.87 -1.66 -10.47
C LYS A 157 5.23 -1.51 -9.77
N PRO A 158 6.20 -2.41 -10.01
CA PRO A 158 7.53 -2.36 -9.39
C PRO A 158 8.20 -1.00 -9.55
N VAL A 159 9.06 -0.62 -8.59
CA VAL A 159 9.98 0.49 -8.78
C VAL A 159 10.94 0.07 -9.87
N SER A 160 10.62 0.49 -11.09
CA SER A 160 11.40 0.11 -12.25
C SER A 160 12.80 0.66 -12.06
N LEU A 161 13.78 -0.24 -12.03
CA LEU A 161 15.14 0.10 -12.40
C LEU A 161 15.06 0.67 -13.83
N GLN A 162 15.05 1.99 -14.02
CA GLN A 162 15.28 2.57 -15.34
C GLN A 162 16.70 2.26 -15.87
N HIS A 163 17.44 1.34 -15.25
CA HIS A 163 18.69 0.77 -15.73
C HIS A 163 18.72 -0.75 -15.51
N ASN A 164 18.82 -1.50 -16.62
CA ASN A 164 19.06 -2.94 -16.68
C ASN A 164 19.97 -3.46 -15.55
N ILE A 165 19.42 -4.31 -14.67
CA ILE A 165 20.20 -5.25 -13.88
C ILE A 165 19.73 -6.64 -14.30
N PRO A 166 20.62 -7.54 -14.77
CA PRO A 166 20.23 -8.90 -15.11
C PRO A 166 19.70 -9.59 -13.86
N GLU A 167 18.57 -10.27 -14.00
CA GLU A 167 18.05 -11.17 -12.98
C GLU A 167 19.16 -12.17 -12.60
N ALA A 168 19.55 -12.16 -11.33
CA ALA A 168 20.39 -13.22 -10.79
C ALA A 168 19.48 -14.44 -10.64
N GLU A 169 19.66 -15.41 -11.54
CA GLU A 169 19.09 -16.75 -11.45
C GLU A 169 19.41 -17.35 -10.07
N GLU A 170 18.37 -17.69 -9.31
CA GLU A 170 18.48 -18.55 -8.16
C GLU A 170 18.78 -19.98 -8.64
N SER A 171 19.81 -20.58 -8.02
CA SER A 171 20.38 -21.91 -8.32
C SER A 171 19.50 -23.06 -7.86
#